data_AF-A0A1I1HVL3-F1
#
_entry.id   AF-A0A1I1HVL3-F1
#
_cell.length_a   1.000
_cell.length_b   1.000
_cell.length_c   1.000
_cell.angle_alpha   90.00
_cell.angle_beta   90.00
_cell.angle_gamma   90.00
#
_symmetry.space_group_name_H-M   'P 1'
#
loop_
_entity.id
_entity.type
_entity.pdbx_description
1 polymer ?
#
loop_
_entity_poly.entity_id
_entity_poly.type
_entity_poly.pdbx_seq_one_letter_code
_entity_poly.pdbx_strand_id
1 'polypeptide(L)'
;MQTPWDGLAPLGPADAARGHAPWRSRAPSAIAAGRGWPLPAEMDEAAIEESSSAFAAAADRAVRAGFRVIDFHGAHGYLPLAFLSPLSNTRTDRWGGCRDNRMRFGLEMVRRVRASVGEAAVLFYRLSALDGLDGGWTLEDNVAFYRALRTAGVDVLDVSSGGAVADRTSDTRIRRGFGFHRPYSDFLRRETGMPEATWADPAGAPGRGKPRRGRGGHRGCGTRVSRRSELGTSRGGGSRDRRSWPVAEGSGLVAGRPRPYAYQFGRGRRGSDAPVVEAALSR
;
A
#
# COMPACT_ATOMS: atom_id res chain seq x y z
N MET A 1 8.30 -16.55 3.68
CA MET A 1 7.95 -16.83 2.27
C MET A 1 9.25 -17.14 1.55
N GLN A 2 9.22 -18.04 0.58
CA GLN A 2 10.33 -18.32 -0.33
C GLN A 2 10.72 -17.07 -1.12
N THR A 3 11.91 -17.07 -1.70
CA THR A 3 12.37 -15.94 -2.52
C THR A 3 11.52 -15.79 -3.80
N PRO A 4 11.60 -14.64 -4.50
CA PRO A 4 10.88 -14.43 -5.75
C PRO A 4 11.18 -15.45 -6.85
N TRP A 5 12.42 -15.91 -6.96
CA TRP A 5 12.83 -16.91 -7.95
C TRP A 5 12.51 -18.34 -7.54
N ASP A 6 12.23 -18.58 -6.26
CA ASP A 6 11.77 -19.87 -5.72
C ASP A 6 10.23 -20.01 -5.70
N GLY A 7 9.50 -19.05 -6.31
CA GLY A 7 8.05 -19.17 -6.51
C GLY A 7 7.16 -18.53 -5.44
N LEU A 8 7.74 -17.84 -4.44
CA LEU A 8 7.00 -17.09 -3.41
C LEU A 8 6.00 -17.94 -2.59
N ALA A 9 6.23 -19.24 -2.46
CA ALA A 9 5.40 -20.11 -1.63
C ALA A 9 5.80 -20.01 -0.14
N PRO A 10 5.07 -20.66 0.78
CA PRO A 10 5.53 -20.86 2.15
C PRO A 10 6.88 -21.59 2.21
N LEU A 11 7.65 -21.34 3.27
CA LEU A 11 8.92 -22.04 3.49
C LEU A 11 8.64 -23.52 3.82
N GLY A 12 9.35 -24.43 3.14
CA GLY A 12 9.20 -25.87 3.28
C GLY A 12 10.48 -26.58 3.75
N PRO A 13 10.49 -27.94 3.74
CA PRO A 13 11.65 -28.73 4.17
C PRO A 13 12.93 -28.43 3.39
N ALA A 14 12.82 -28.18 2.08
CA ALA A 14 13.96 -27.81 1.25
C ALA A 14 14.57 -26.45 1.65
N ASP A 15 13.75 -25.51 2.11
CA ASP A 15 14.22 -24.23 2.64
C ASP A 15 14.90 -24.40 3.99
N ALA A 16 14.33 -25.25 4.86
CA ALA A 16 14.92 -25.60 6.15
C ALA A 16 16.32 -26.22 5.99
N ALA A 17 16.50 -27.12 5.02
CA ALA A 17 17.80 -27.72 4.70
C ALA A 17 18.85 -26.69 4.24
N ARG A 18 18.42 -25.53 3.72
CA ARG A 18 19.28 -24.39 3.36
C ARG A 18 19.49 -23.39 4.50
N GLY A 19 19.01 -23.67 5.71
CA GLY A 19 19.10 -22.76 6.86
C GLY A 19 17.96 -21.74 6.95
N HIS A 20 16.90 -21.90 6.14
CA HIS A 20 15.72 -21.03 6.14
C HIS A 20 14.49 -21.78 6.65
N ALA A 21 14.62 -22.38 7.84
CA ALA A 21 13.52 -23.11 8.47
C ALA A 21 12.28 -22.20 8.66
N PRO A 22 11.07 -22.72 8.45
CA PRO A 22 9.86 -21.94 8.66
C PRO A 22 9.76 -21.50 10.13
N TRP A 23 9.44 -20.23 10.34
CA TRP A 23 9.06 -19.71 11.66
C TRP A 23 7.55 -19.51 11.73
N ARG A 24 6.99 -19.60 12.95
CA ARG A 24 5.57 -19.32 13.16
C ARG A 24 5.31 -17.82 13.06
N SER A 25 4.52 -17.41 12.07
CA SER A 25 4.10 -16.02 11.90
C SER A 25 3.11 -15.61 12.98
N ARG A 26 2.99 -14.30 13.20
CA ARG A 26 2.00 -13.68 14.09
C ARG A 26 1.04 -12.80 13.28
N ALA A 27 -0.21 -12.71 13.70
CA ALA A 27 -1.28 -11.96 13.03
C ALA A 27 -2.36 -11.51 14.04
N PRO A 28 -3.25 -10.57 13.66
CA PRO A 28 -4.40 -10.20 14.49
C PRO A 28 -5.36 -11.35 14.76
N SER A 29 -5.49 -12.31 13.85
CA SER A 29 -6.34 -13.50 14.01
C SER A 29 -5.67 -14.71 13.40
N ALA A 30 -6.06 -15.92 13.83
CA ALA A 30 -5.54 -17.19 13.30
C ALA A 30 -6.12 -17.53 11.91
N ILE A 31 -5.94 -16.63 10.94
CA ILE A 31 -6.41 -16.75 9.56
C ILE A 31 -5.20 -16.82 8.63
N ALA A 32 -5.11 -17.88 7.82
CA ALA A 32 -4.02 -18.03 6.86
C ALA A 32 -4.14 -17.03 5.70
N ALA A 33 -3.01 -16.58 5.16
CA ALA A 33 -2.98 -15.62 4.06
C ALA A 33 -3.59 -16.17 2.75
N GLY A 34 -3.69 -17.49 2.61
CA GLY A 34 -4.30 -18.17 1.47
C GLY A 34 -4.22 -19.69 1.62
N ARG A 35 -4.79 -20.42 0.65
CA ARG A 35 -4.71 -21.89 0.63
C ARG A 35 -3.23 -22.34 0.62
N GLY A 36 -2.91 -23.30 1.49
CA GLY A 36 -1.55 -23.85 1.62
C GLY A 36 -0.59 -23.01 2.47
N TRP A 37 -1.01 -21.82 2.94
CA TRP A 37 -0.20 -21.01 3.85
C TRP A 37 -0.31 -21.48 5.31
N PRO A 38 0.77 -21.41 6.09
CA PRO A 38 0.73 -21.71 7.52
C PRO A 38 -0.24 -20.79 8.27
N LEU A 39 -0.90 -21.35 9.28
CA LEU A 39 -1.72 -20.57 10.21
C LEU A 39 -0.83 -19.72 11.11
N PRO A 40 -1.05 -18.40 11.19
CA PRO A 40 -0.33 -17.56 12.13
C PRO A 40 -0.80 -17.81 13.56
N ALA A 41 0.04 -17.44 14.53
CA ALA A 41 -0.38 -17.24 15.91
C ALA A 41 -1.19 -15.94 16.02
N GLU A 42 -2.37 -16.00 16.61
CA GLU A 42 -3.09 -14.79 17.03
C GLU A 42 -2.26 -14.06 18.10
N MET A 43 -2.06 -12.76 17.92
CA MET A 43 -1.28 -11.93 18.85
C MET A 43 -2.07 -11.65 20.12
N ASP A 44 -1.40 -11.81 21.26
CA ASP A 44 -1.85 -11.28 22.54
C ASP A 44 -1.28 -9.87 22.77
N GLU A 45 -1.64 -9.28 23.91
CA GLU A 45 -1.21 -7.94 24.28
C GLU A 45 0.33 -7.82 24.37
N ALA A 46 1.00 -8.85 24.89
CA ALA A 46 2.45 -8.89 25.02
C ALA A 46 3.13 -8.94 23.64
N ALA A 47 2.59 -9.71 22.70
CA ALA A 47 3.10 -9.78 21.33
C ALA A 47 2.90 -8.46 20.57
N ILE A 48 1.80 -7.75 20.82
CA ILE A 48 1.54 -6.41 20.25
C ILE A 48 2.53 -5.39 20.81
N GLU A 49 2.77 -5.42 22.12
CA GLU A 49 3.76 -4.58 22.79
C GLU A 49 5.18 -4.85 22.27
N GLU A 50 5.59 -6.12 22.20
CA GLU A 50 6.88 -6.55 21.67
C GLU A 50 7.09 -6.03 20.24
N SER A 51 6.09 -6.20 19.38
CA SER A 51 6.14 -5.71 18.00
C SER A 51 6.29 -4.19 17.96
N SER A 52 5.49 -3.48 18.73
CA SER A 52 5.50 -2.01 18.79
C SER A 52 6.87 -1.47 19.24
N SER A 53 7.45 -2.08 20.26
CA SER A 53 8.78 -1.77 20.75
C SER A 53 9.87 -2.09 19.72
N ALA A 54 9.75 -3.22 19.00
CA ALA A 54 10.68 -3.59 17.94
C ALA A 54 10.68 -2.59 16.77
N PHE A 55 9.52 -2.09 16.35
CA PHE A 55 9.39 -1.06 15.31
C PHE A 55 10.03 0.26 15.75
N ALA A 56 9.75 0.73 16.97
CA ALA A 56 10.33 1.97 17.50
C ALA A 56 11.86 1.89 17.59
N ALA A 57 12.39 0.76 18.07
CA ALA A 57 13.82 0.53 18.16
C ALA A 57 14.48 0.40 16.76
N ALA A 58 13.78 -0.16 15.77
CA ALA A 58 14.28 -0.23 14.41
C ALA A 58 14.39 1.16 13.76
N ALA A 59 13.39 2.02 14.00
CA ALA A 59 13.39 3.38 13.50
C ALA A 59 14.51 4.23 14.14
N ASP A 60 14.71 4.12 15.46
CA ASP A 60 15.84 4.76 16.16
C ASP A 60 17.19 4.33 15.55
N ARG A 61 17.40 3.03 15.37
CA ARG A 61 18.62 2.51 14.73
C ARG A 61 18.85 3.10 13.35
N ALA A 62 17.79 3.25 12.54
CA ALA A 62 17.91 3.85 11.23
C ALA A 62 18.32 5.34 11.31
N VAL A 63 17.70 6.12 12.19
CA VAL A 63 18.08 7.54 12.37
C VAL A 63 19.52 7.69 12.86
N ARG A 64 19.92 6.86 13.83
CA ARG A 64 21.30 6.81 14.33
C ARG A 64 22.32 6.43 13.25
N ALA A 65 21.91 5.59 12.30
CA ALA A 65 22.72 5.24 11.12
C ALA A 65 22.78 6.35 10.06
N GLY A 66 22.10 7.48 10.26
CA GLY A 66 22.14 8.63 9.36
C GLY A 66 20.95 8.73 8.40
N PHE A 67 20.00 7.80 8.44
CA PHE A 67 18.77 7.95 7.65
C PHE A 67 17.96 9.16 8.16
N ARG A 68 17.32 9.87 7.24
CA ARG A 68 16.49 11.06 7.51
C ARG A 68 15.03 10.89 7.09
N VAL A 69 14.75 9.79 6.40
CA VAL A 69 13.41 9.39 5.99
C VAL A 69 13.18 7.98 6.51
N ILE A 70 12.09 7.80 7.23
CA ILE A 70 11.62 6.50 7.71
C ILE A 70 10.31 6.21 7.00
N ASP A 71 10.21 5.07 6.33
CA ASP A 71 8.96 4.62 5.71
C ASP A 71 8.37 3.47 6.52
N PHE A 72 7.30 3.78 7.25
CA PHE A 72 6.57 2.79 8.03
C PHE A 72 5.70 1.95 7.11
N HIS A 73 6.01 0.66 7.02
CA HIS A 73 5.32 -0.23 6.11
C HIS A 73 4.02 -0.80 6.70
N GLY A 74 2.88 -0.19 6.36
CA GLY A 74 1.54 -0.64 6.73
C GLY A 74 0.65 -1.03 5.56
N ALA A 75 1.23 -1.64 4.52
CA ALA A 75 0.55 -2.01 3.28
C ALA A 75 0.67 -3.51 2.97
N HIS A 76 0.15 -3.92 1.81
CA HIS A 76 0.44 -5.20 1.13
C HIS A 76 0.17 -6.48 1.94
N GLY A 77 -0.76 -6.43 2.88
CA GLY A 77 -1.15 -7.59 3.70
C GLY A 77 -0.19 -7.92 4.83
N TYR A 78 0.82 -7.08 5.05
CA TYR A 78 1.66 -7.19 6.23
C TYR A 78 0.90 -6.73 7.48
N LEU A 79 1.55 -6.94 8.62
CA LEU A 79 0.91 -6.90 9.92
C LEU A 79 0.00 -5.67 10.16
N PRO A 80 0.40 -4.41 9.85
CA PRO A 80 -0.50 -3.28 10.08
C PRO A 80 -1.75 -3.30 9.20
N LEU A 81 -1.66 -3.68 7.91
CA LEU A 81 -2.84 -3.82 7.06
C LEU A 81 -3.72 -4.99 7.53
N ALA A 82 -3.12 -6.06 8.04
CA ALA A 82 -3.87 -7.19 8.58
C ALA A 82 -4.77 -6.76 9.75
N PHE A 83 -4.31 -5.86 10.62
CA PHE A 83 -5.16 -5.29 11.69
C PHE A 83 -6.29 -4.41 11.14
N LEU A 84 -6.06 -3.70 10.02
CA LEU A 84 -7.08 -2.83 9.41
C LEU A 84 -8.19 -3.64 8.71
N SER A 85 -7.83 -4.68 7.96
CA SER A 85 -8.79 -5.40 7.11
C SER A 85 -9.72 -6.32 7.91
N PRO A 86 -11.06 -6.23 7.75
CA PRO A 86 -11.99 -7.19 8.34
C PRO A 86 -11.75 -8.64 7.88
N LEU A 87 -11.10 -8.82 6.74
CA LEU A 87 -10.84 -10.14 6.14
C LEU A 87 -9.77 -10.92 6.90
N SER A 88 -8.93 -10.23 7.67
CA SER A 88 -7.82 -10.84 8.41
C SER A 88 -7.86 -10.56 9.92
N ASN A 89 -8.69 -9.61 10.35
CA ASN A 89 -8.90 -9.29 11.76
C ASN A 89 -10.35 -9.51 12.17
N THR A 90 -10.61 -10.65 12.80
CA THR A 90 -11.92 -11.04 13.37
C THR A 90 -11.93 -10.93 14.90
N ARG A 91 -11.01 -10.17 15.49
CA ARG A 91 -10.94 -10.01 16.94
C ARG A 91 -12.16 -9.28 17.49
N THR A 92 -12.52 -9.60 18.72
CA THR A 92 -13.62 -8.99 19.48
C THR A 92 -13.14 -8.08 20.61
N ASP A 93 -11.82 -7.94 20.78
CA ASP A 93 -11.21 -7.07 21.76
C ASP A 93 -10.96 -5.64 21.21
N ARG A 94 -10.18 -4.84 21.94
CA ARG A 94 -9.89 -3.44 21.57
C ARG A 94 -9.06 -3.28 20.29
N TRP A 95 -8.58 -4.37 19.70
CA TRP A 95 -7.77 -4.37 18.48
C TRP A 95 -8.55 -4.82 17.23
N GLY A 96 -9.83 -5.19 17.37
CA GLY A 96 -10.68 -5.58 16.23
C GLY A 96 -12.14 -5.15 16.37
N GLY A 97 -12.97 -5.65 15.45
CA GLY A 97 -14.38 -5.26 15.33
C GLY A 97 -14.55 -3.92 14.62
N CYS A 98 -14.87 -2.87 15.38
CA CYS A 98 -15.16 -1.55 14.79
C CYS A 98 -13.91 -0.95 14.12
N ARG A 99 -14.13 0.03 13.22
CA ARG A 99 -13.05 0.69 12.46
C ARG A 99 -11.99 1.30 13.40
N ASP A 100 -12.42 1.96 14.47
CA ASP A 100 -11.50 2.65 15.39
C ASP A 100 -10.57 1.68 16.11
N ASN A 101 -11.08 0.52 16.53
CA ASN A 101 -10.26 -0.54 17.12
C ASN A 101 -9.27 -1.13 16.11
N ARG A 102 -9.70 -1.35 14.85
CA ARG A 102 -8.82 -1.84 13.78
C ARG A 102 -7.70 -0.85 13.43
N MET A 103 -7.99 0.45 13.45
CA MET A 103 -6.99 1.51 13.26
C MET A 103 -5.99 1.62 14.41
N ARG A 104 -6.37 1.21 15.63
CA ARG A 104 -5.59 1.39 16.86
C ARG A 104 -4.16 0.90 16.72
N PHE A 105 -3.96 -0.31 16.20
CA PHE A 105 -2.64 -0.91 16.05
C PHE A 105 -1.69 -0.05 15.23
N GLY A 106 -2.10 0.34 14.01
CA GLY A 106 -1.28 1.19 13.14
C GLY A 106 -1.00 2.56 13.76
N LEU A 107 -2.00 3.18 14.41
CA LEU A 107 -1.83 4.48 15.05
C LEU A 107 -0.89 4.43 16.26
N GLU A 108 -0.99 3.41 17.10
CA GLU A 108 -0.11 3.24 18.27
C GLU A 108 1.33 2.96 17.84
N MET A 109 1.55 2.12 16.83
CA MET A 109 2.89 1.89 16.27
C MET A 109 3.51 3.17 15.73
N VAL A 110 2.76 3.94 14.95
CA VAL A 110 3.24 5.21 14.39
C VAL A 110 3.60 6.21 15.48
N ARG A 111 2.79 6.34 16.54
CA ARG A 111 3.11 7.24 17.66
C ARG A 111 4.42 6.85 18.34
N ARG A 112 4.65 5.56 18.55
CA ARG A 112 5.90 5.06 19.16
C ARG A 112 7.11 5.28 18.26
N VAL A 113 6.96 5.05 16.96
CA VAL A 113 8.01 5.34 15.98
C VAL A 113 8.32 6.83 15.93
N ARG A 114 7.30 7.70 15.86
CA ARG A 114 7.49 9.16 15.93
C ARG A 114 8.19 9.57 17.21
N ALA A 115 7.78 9.05 18.36
CA ALA A 115 8.40 9.35 19.64
C ALA A 115 9.88 8.91 19.69
N SER A 116 10.27 7.82 19.02
CA SER A 116 11.66 7.35 19.02
C SER A 116 12.58 8.15 18.08
N VAL A 117 12.05 8.64 16.94
CA VAL A 117 12.85 9.36 15.94
C VAL A 117 12.81 10.88 16.06
N GLY A 118 11.85 11.42 16.84
CA GLY A 118 11.60 12.85 16.98
C GLY A 118 11.16 13.51 15.67
N GLU A 119 11.11 14.85 15.66
CA GLU A 119 10.66 15.64 14.48
C GLU A 119 11.75 15.81 13.41
N ALA A 120 12.98 15.39 13.66
CA ALA A 120 14.09 15.55 12.74
C ALA A 120 14.07 14.58 11.55
N ALA A 121 13.33 13.47 11.66
CA ALA A 121 13.13 12.50 10.59
C ALA A 121 11.77 12.71 9.92
N VAL A 122 11.74 12.66 8.59
CA VAL A 122 10.48 12.64 7.84
C VAL A 122 9.89 11.24 7.92
N LEU A 123 8.69 11.11 8.47
CA LEU A 123 7.98 9.84 8.63
C LEU A 123 6.96 9.66 7.51
N PHE A 124 7.24 8.70 6.65
CA PHE A 124 6.32 8.19 5.66
C PHE A 124 5.48 7.07 6.28
N TYR A 125 4.23 6.95 5.83
CA TYR A 125 3.43 5.76 6.06
C TYR A 125 3.01 5.17 4.72
N ARG A 126 3.52 3.98 4.42
CA ARG A 126 3.11 3.21 3.26
C ARG A 126 1.85 2.42 3.55
N LEU A 127 0.85 2.59 2.70
CA LEU A 127 -0.50 2.04 2.85
C LEU A 127 -0.98 1.32 1.60
N SER A 128 -2.00 0.48 1.77
CA SER A 128 -2.83 0.00 0.66
C SER A 128 -4.13 0.80 0.64
N ALA A 129 -4.41 1.48 -0.46
CA ALA A 129 -5.56 2.38 -0.60
C ALA A 129 -6.91 1.67 -0.45
N LEU A 130 -6.94 0.37 -0.75
CA LEU A 130 -8.08 -0.52 -0.60
C LEU A 130 -7.59 -1.97 -0.72
N ASP A 131 -8.33 -2.89 -0.14
CA ASP A 131 -8.13 -4.33 -0.33
C ASP A 131 -8.63 -4.78 -1.70
N GLY A 132 -9.76 -4.19 -2.12
CA GLY A 132 -10.40 -4.48 -3.39
C GLY A 132 -11.24 -5.77 -3.41
N LEU A 133 -11.56 -6.29 -2.23
CA LEU A 133 -12.40 -7.47 -2.02
C LEU A 133 -13.68 -7.07 -1.28
N ASP A 134 -14.74 -7.87 -1.45
CA ASP A 134 -15.98 -7.67 -0.68
C ASP A 134 -15.73 -7.81 0.81
N GLY A 135 -16.28 -6.87 1.60
CA GLY A 135 -16.06 -6.82 3.04
C GLY A 135 -14.63 -6.42 3.46
N GLY A 136 -13.77 -6.01 2.52
CA GLY A 136 -12.41 -5.55 2.80
C GLY A 136 -12.32 -4.11 3.30
N TRP A 137 -11.10 -3.68 3.59
CA TRP A 137 -10.76 -2.29 3.90
C TRP A 137 -10.97 -1.39 2.68
N THR A 138 -11.69 -0.30 2.88
CA THR A 138 -12.15 0.59 1.80
C THR A 138 -11.33 1.86 1.70
N LEU A 139 -11.58 2.64 0.63
CA LEU A 139 -10.94 3.94 0.44
C LEU A 139 -11.48 4.96 1.45
N GLU A 140 -12.74 4.86 1.82
CA GLU A 140 -13.43 5.67 2.82
C GLU A 140 -12.88 5.42 4.23
N ASP A 141 -12.63 4.16 4.59
CA ASP A 141 -11.98 3.81 5.84
C ASP A 141 -10.58 4.44 5.94
N ASN A 142 -9.87 4.42 4.81
CA ASN A 142 -8.57 5.05 4.67
C ASN A 142 -8.62 6.58 4.85
N VAL A 143 -9.67 7.28 4.40
CA VAL A 143 -9.81 8.73 4.68
C VAL A 143 -9.84 9.00 6.19
N ALA A 144 -10.58 8.19 6.97
CA ALA A 144 -10.61 8.31 8.43
C ALA A 144 -9.23 8.00 9.03
N PHE A 145 -8.60 6.92 8.59
CA PHE A 145 -7.29 6.50 9.06
C PHE A 145 -6.19 7.53 8.78
N TYR A 146 -6.17 8.17 7.61
CA TYR A 146 -5.16 9.18 7.28
C TYR A 146 -5.26 10.44 8.10
N ARG A 147 -6.49 10.89 8.37
CA ARG A 147 -6.67 12.04 9.28
C ARG A 147 -6.07 11.72 10.64
N ALA A 148 -6.28 10.50 11.13
CA ALA A 148 -5.69 10.04 12.38
C ALA A 148 -4.15 9.87 12.30
N LEU A 149 -3.62 9.37 11.18
CA LEU A 149 -2.16 9.23 10.96
C LEU A 149 -1.44 10.58 10.96
N ARG A 150 -2.04 11.61 10.37
CA ARG A 150 -1.50 12.98 10.41
C ARG A 150 -1.36 13.45 11.86
N THR A 151 -2.40 13.27 12.67
CA THR A 151 -2.36 13.62 14.10
C THR A 151 -1.38 12.75 14.88
N ALA A 152 -1.12 11.51 14.43
CA ALA A 152 -0.12 10.62 15.03
C ALA A 152 1.33 10.97 14.64
N GLY A 153 1.53 11.93 13.74
CA GLY A 153 2.86 12.43 13.35
C GLY A 153 3.39 11.88 12.03
N VAL A 154 2.54 11.39 11.12
CA VAL A 154 2.97 11.05 9.74
C VAL A 154 3.03 12.31 8.88
N ASP A 155 4.13 12.47 8.16
CA ASP A 155 4.38 13.63 7.28
C ASP A 155 3.90 13.39 5.85
N VAL A 156 4.12 12.18 5.32
CA VAL A 156 3.85 11.83 3.92
C VAL A 156 3.20 10.45 3.82
N LEU A 157 2.20 10.34 2.96
CA LEU A 157 1.58 9.05 2.62
C LEU A 157 2.26 8.43 1.40
N ASP A 158 2.78 7.20 1.49
CA ASP A 158 3.19 6.40 0.32
C ASP A 158 2.04 5.48 -0.11
N VAL A 159 1.35 5.85 -1.18
CA VAL A 159 0.10 5.21 -1.59
C VAL A 159 0.37 4.01 -2.51
N SER A 160 -0.08 2.85 -2.05
CA SER A 160 -0.15 1.62 -2.84
C SER A 160 -1.58 1.05 -2.85
N SER A 161 -1.75 -0.22 -3.20
CA SER A 161 -3.06 -0.89 -3.20
C SER A 161 -2.93 -2.40 -3.05
N GLY A 162 -3.99 -3.03 -2.52
CA GLY A 162 -4.15 -4.48 -2.44
C GLY A 162 -3.20 -5.17 -1.47
N GLY A 163 -3.20 -6.51 -1.57
CA GLY A 163 -2.32 -7.40 -0.81
C GLY A 163 -2.94 -7.99 0.45
N ALA A 164 -4.20 -7.68 0.78
CA ALA A 164 -4.87 -8.25 1.96
C ALA A 164 -4.99 -9.79 1.95
N VAL A 165 -4.95 -10.40 0.77
CA VAL A 165 -4.90 -11.86 0.60
C VAL A 165 -3.70 -12.25 -0.27
N ALA A 166 -3.08 -13.39 0.03
CA ALA A 166 -1.97 -13.94 -0.75
C ALA A 166 -2.43 -14.68 -2.01
N ASP A 167 -3.72 -15.01 -2.10
CA ASP A 167 -4.29 -15.62 -3.30
C ASP A 167 -4.27 -14.63 -4.48
N ARG A 168 -3.44 -14.96 -5.48
CA ARG A 168 -3.28 -14.17 -6.70
C ARG A 168 -4.37 -14.39 -7.73
N THR A 169 -5.24 -15.38 -7.52
CA THR A 169 -6.40 -15.64 -8.40
C THR A 169 -7.62 -14.82 -8.00
N SER A 170 -7.61 -14.25 -6.79
CA SER A 170 -8.68 -13.37 -6.32
C SER A 170 -8.80 -12.12 -7.20
N ASP A 171 -10.00 -11.84 -7.71
CA ASP A 171 -10.30 -10.59 -8.41
C ASP A 171 -10.41 -9.45 -7.38
N THR A 172 -9.27 -8.81 -7.13
CA THR A 172 -9.19 -7.69 -6.18
C THR A 172 -9.79 -6.39 -6.76
N ARG A 173 -10.44 -6.39 -7.94
CA ARG A 173 -11.04 -5.19 -8.58
C ARG A 173 -10.13 -3.96 -8.71
N ILE A 174 -8.83 -4.13 -8.47
CA ILE A 174 -7.80 -3.11 -8.57
C ILE A 174 -7.34 -3.14 -10.02
N ARG A 175 -7.73 -2.11 -10.77
CA ARG A 175 -7.36 -1.99 -12.18
C ARG A 175 -5.87 -1.72 -12.28
N ARG A 176 -5.11 -2.70 -12.76
CA ARG A 176 -3.68 -2.57 -13.02
C ARG A 176 -3.46 -1.86 -14.35
N GLY A 177 -2.49 -0.97 -14.40
CA GLY A 177 -2.16 -0.19 -15.58
C GLY A 177 -1.12 0.87 -15.25
N PHE A 178 -0.72 1.66 -16.24
CA PHE A 178 0.24 2.74 -16.01
C PHE A 178 -0.32 3.77 -15.01
N GLY A 179 0.44 4.08 -13.97
CA GLY A 179 0.05 5.07 -12.96
C GLY A 179 -1.24 4.72 -12.19
N PHE A 180 -1.61 3.45 -12.07
CA PHE A 180 -2.89 3.03 -11.51
C PHE A 180 -3.12 3.39 -10.03
N HIS A 181 -2.07 3.71 -9.27
CA HIS A 181 -2.19 4.26 -7.91
C HIS A 181 -2.53 5.76 -7.89
N ARG A 182 -2.30 6.48 -8.99
CA ARG A 182 -2.48 7.93 -9.06
C ARG A 182 -3.91 8.38 -8.76
N PRO A 183 -4.97 7.72 -9.26
CA PRO A 183 -6.34 8.07 -8.88
C PRO A 183 -6.61 7.93 -7.39
N TYR A 184 -6.10 6.87 -6.73
CA TYR A 184 -6.23 6.70 -5.29
C TYR A 184 -5.47 7.80 -4.54
N SER A 185 -4.24 8.09 -4.95
CA SER A 185 -3.42 9.10 -4.30
C SER A 185 -4.02 10.51 -4.40
N ASP A 186 -4.52 10.89 -5.58
CA ASP A 186 -5.21 12.16 -5.75
C ASP A 186 -6.48 12.27 -4.91
N PHE A 187 -7.23 11.17 -4.84
CA PHE A 187 -8.44 11.11 -4.03
C PHE A 187 -8.08 11.40 -2.57
N LEU A 188 -7.11 10.68 -2.04
CA LEU A 188 -6.69 10.84 -0.65
C LEU A 188 -6.11 12.22 -0.38
N ARG A 189 -5.25 12.74 -1.26
CA ARG A 189 -4.74 14.11 -1.14
C ARG A 189 -5.85 15.16 -1.10
N ARG A 190 -6.90 15.00 -1.92
CA ARG A 190 -8.05 15.92 -1.92
C ARG A 190 -8.84 15.84 -0.61
N GLU A 191 -9.07 14.64 -0.08
CA GLU A 191 -9.91 14.45 1.11
C GLU A 191 -9.18 14.77 2.43
N THR A 192 -7.85 14.68 2.46
CA THR A 192 -7.05 14.82 3.69
C THR A 192 -6.13 16.04 3.70
N GLY A 193 -5.76 16.56 2.52
CA GLY A 193 -4.77 17.62 2.37
C GLY A 193 -3.33 17.20 2.71
N MET A 194 -3.07 15.91 2.98
CA MET A 194 -1.73 15.43 3.30
C MET A 194 -0.83 15.37 2.05
N PRO A 195 0.47 15.64 2.18
CA PRO A 195 1.45 15.29 1.15
C PRO A 195 1.39 13.79 0.81
N GLU A 196 1.46 13.48 -0.47
CA GLU A 196 1.49 12.09 -0.96
C GLU A 196 2.70 11.85 -1.85
N ALA A 197 3.21 10.63 -1.73
CA ALA A 197 4.08 9.99 -2.67
C ALA A 197 3.34 8.79 -3.28
N THR A 198 3.47 8.63 -4.58
CA THR A 198 2.90 7.48 -5.28
C THR A 198 3.90 6.98 -6.30
N TRP A 199 3.93 5.67 -6.46
CA TRP A 199 4.65 5.05 -7.55
C TRP A 199 3.99 5.39 -8.89
N ALA A 200 4.73 6.10 -9.74
CA ALA A 200 4.39 6.29 -11.14
C ALA A 200 5.64 5.95 -11.96
N ASP A 201 5.56 4.92 -12.80
CA ASP A 201 6.60 4.66 -13.80
C ASP A 201 6.75 5.93 -14.66
N PRO A 202 7.96 6.50 -14.82
CA PRO A 202 8.13 7.69 -15.65
C PRO A 202 7.95 7.44 -17.15
N ALA A 203 7.93 6.19 -17.62
CA ALA A 203 7.89 5.87 -19.05
C ALA A 203 6.47 5.58 -19.55
N GLY A 204 5.66 6.63 -19.77
CA GLY A 204 4.35 6.42 -20.39
C GLY A 204 3.39 7.61 -20.43
N ALA A 205 3.80 8.84 -20.12
CA ALA A 205 2.93 10.00 -20.29
C ALA A 205 2.67 10.24 -21.80
N PRO A 206 1.43 10.08 -22.31
CA PRO A 206 1.08 10.63 -23.60
C PRO A 206 1.04 12.16 -23.45
N GLY A 207 1.87 12.86 -24.20
CA GLY A 207 1.66 14.28 -24.51
C GLY A 207 1.73 15.27 -23.34
N ARG A 208 2.92 15.87 -23.18
CA ARG A 208 3.16 17.29 -22.88
C ARG A 208 2.24 18.00 -21.86
N GLY A 209 2.82 18.27 -20.70
CA GLY A 209 2.61 19.50 -19.94
C GLY A 209 3.78 19.70 -18.98
N LYS A 210 4.60 20.75 -19.17
CA LYS A 210 5.64 21.10 -18.18
C LYS A 210 4.96 21.29 -16.82
N PRO A 211 5.55 20.81 -15.70
CA PRO A 211 5.00 21.10 -14.38
C PRO A 211 4.96 22.62 -14.18
N ARG A 212 3.75 23.18 -13.99
CA ARG A 212 3.63 24.51 -13.39
C ARG A 212 4.27 24.44 -12.01
N ARG A 213 5.28 25.28 -11.76
CA ARG A 213 5.91 25.43 -10.45
C ARG A 213 4.81 25.68 -9.42
N GLY A 214 4.65 24.77 -8.44
CA GLY A 214 3.74 24.99 -7.31
C GLY A 214 3.06 23.79 -6.65
N ARG A 215 3.22 22.53 -7.09
CA ARG A 215 2.62 21.37 -6.39
C ARG A 215 3.60 20.20 -6.31
N GLY A 216 4.15 19.96 -5.12
CA GLY A 216 5.11 18.89 -4.85
C GLY A 216 4.43 17.59 -4.46
N GLY A 217 4.74 16.51 -5.20
CA GLY A 217 4.51 15.12 -4.82
C GLY A 217 5.73 14.32 -5.27
N HIS A 218 6.16 13.34 -4.47
CA HIS A 218 7.34 12.53 -4.76
C HIS A 218 6.96 11.24 -5.52
N ARG A 219 7.81 10.81 -6.45
CA ARG A 219 7.62 9.56 -7.23
C ARG A 219 8.65 8.52 -6.81
N GLY A 220 8.20 7.37 -6.31
CA GLY A 220 9.06 6.19 -6.09
C GLY A 220 9.26 5.40 -7.39
N CYS A 221 10.42 4.74 -7.55
CA CYS A 221 10.73 3.81 -8.65
C CYS A 221 11.37 2.54 -8.06
N GLY A 222 10.96 1.34 -8.49
CA GLY A 222 11.37 0.08 -7.83
C GLY A 222 11.71 -1.06 -8.80
N THR A 223 10.84 -1.35 -9.77
CA THR A 223 11.00 -2.48 -10.70
C THR A 223 12.18 -2.36 -11.68
N ARG A 224 12.73 -1.16 -11.87
CA ARG A 224 13.88 -0.92 -12.77
C ARG A 224 15.23 -0.90 -12.08
N VAL A 225 15.30 -0.64 -10.77
CA VAL A 225 16.56 -0.58 -10.03
C VAL A 225 17.25 -1.96 -10.04
N SER A 226 16.49 -3.04 -9.96
CA SER A 226 17.01 -4.41 -10.06
C SER A 226 17.57 -4.79 -11.44
N ARG A 227 17.24 -4.03 -12.50
CA ARG A 227 17.76 -4.27 -13.86
C ARG A 227 18.90 -3.33 -14.28
N ARG A 228 19.26 -2.36 -13.43
CA ARG A 228 20.25 -1.33 -13.76
C ARG A 228 21.22 -1.12 -12.59
N SER A 229 21.90 -2.18 -12.17
CA SER A 229 23.22 -2.04 -11.55
C SER A 229 24.23 -1.78 -12.67
N GLU A 230 24.32 -0.54 -13.14
CA GLU A 230 25.48 -0.11 -13.92
C GLU A 230 26.65 -0.03 -12.92
N LEU A 231 27.36 -1.15 -12.75
CA LEU A 231 28.72 -1.16 -12.24
C LEU A 231 29.54 -0.29 -13.20
N GLY A 232 29.75 0.97 -12.80
CA GLY A 232 30.54 1.92 -13.55
C GLY A 232 32.00 1.49 -13.57
N THR A 233 32.42 0.80 -14.61
CA THR A 233 33.82 0.82 -15.06
C THR A 233 33.95 1.89 -16.12
N SER A 234 34.67 2.96 -15.75
CA SER A 234 35.08 4.02 -16.66
C SER A 234 35.95 3.48 -17.78
N ARG A 235 35.68 3.89 -19.03
CA ARG A 235 36.69 4.18 -20.07
C ARG A 235 36.06 4.81 -21.33
N GLY A 236 36.42 6.08 -21.54
CA GLY A 236 36.78 6.73 -22.80
C GLY A 236 35.94 6.53 -24.08
N GLY A 237 35.26 7.62 -24.49
CA GLY A 237 35.48 8.31 -25.77
C GLY A 237 35.22 7.59 -27.10
N GLY A 238 34.29 8.12 -27.91
CA GLY A 238 34.25 7.86 -29.35
C GLY A 238 32.88 8.09 -29.98
N SER A 239 32.81 8.98 -30.97
CA SER A 239 31.62 9.46 -31.67
C SER A 239 31.22 8.59 -32.87
N ARG A 240 30.06 8.95 -33.47
CA ARG A 240 29.46 8.53 -34.78
C ARG A 240 28.51 7.32 -34.71
N ASP A 241 27.45 7.20 -35.49
CA ASP A 241 26.65 8.06 -36.38
C ASP A 241 25.40 7.21 -36.76
N ARG A 242 24.39 7.88 -37.29
CA ARG A 242 23.04 7.48 -37.71
C ARG A 242 22.90 6.14 -38.44
N ARG A 243 21.71 5.54 -38.24
CA ARG A 243 20.81 4.76 -39.17
C ARG A 243 20.00 3.77 -38.32
N SER A 244 18.72 3.42 -38.51
CA SER A 244 17.59 3.80 -39.37
C SER A 244 16.43 2.94 -38.85
N TRP A 245 15.21 3.49 -38.76
CA TRP A 245 13.99 2.71 -38.46
C TRP A 245 13.49 1.99 -39.73
N PRO A 246 12.76 0.86 -39.58
CA PRO A 246 11.67 0.57 -40.48
C PRO A 246 10.32 0.49 -39.76
N VAL A 247 9.35 1.08 -40.44
CA VAL A 247 7.90 1.06 -40.22
C VAL A 247 7.35 -0.23 -40.86
N ALA A 248 6.32 -0.83 -40.27
CA ALA A 248 5.46 -1.79 -40.96
C ALA A 248 3.99 -1.45 -40.69
N GLU A 249 3.25 -1.23 -41.77
CA GLU A 249 1.81 -0.96 -41.85
C GLU A 249 1.01 -2.23 -42.19
N GLY A 250 -0.27 -2.21 -41.80
CA GLY A 250 -1.40 -3.03 -42.31
C GLY A 250 -1.50 -4.46 -41.75
N SER A 251 -2.65 -4.99 -41.32
CA SER A 251 -4.05 -4.77 -41.72
C SER A 251 -5.01 -5.55 -40.81
N GLY A 252 -6.29 -5.15 -40.75
CA GLY A 252 -7.42 -6.08 -40.49
C GLY A 252 -8.22 -5.91 -39.19
N LEU A 253 -9.36 -5.21 -39.29
CA LEU A 253 -10.43 -5.05 -38.29
C LEU A 253 -11.22 -6.35 -38.03
N VAL A 254 -11.66 -6.58 -36.78
CA VAL A 254 -13.06 -6.97 -36.44
C VAL A 254 -13.44 -6.36 -35.09
N ALA A 255 -14.62 -5.73 -35.06
CA ALA A 255 -15.19 -4.98 -33.95
C ALA A 255 -15.86 -5.87 -32.89
N GLY A 256 -15.63 -5.55 -31.62
CA GLY A 256 -16.45 -5.96 -30.49
C GLY A 256 -16.37 -4.88 -29.41
N ARG A 257 -17.44 -4.10 -29.22
CA ARG A 257 -17.51 -3.04 -28.20
C ARG A 257 -17.77 -3.66 -26.82
N PRO A 258 -16.94 -3.45 -25.79
CA PRO A 258 -17.39 -3.57 -24.41
C PRO A 258 -18.03 -2.25 -23.96
N ARG A 259 -19.23 -2.35 -23.39
CA ARG A 259 -20.00 -1.24 -22.81
C ARG A 259 -19.20 -0.57 -21.68
N PRO A 260 -19.14 0.77 -21.59
CA PRO A 260 -18.60 1.42 -20.42
C PRO A 260 -19.60 1.35 -19.25
N TYR A 261 -19.28 0.60 -18.20
CA TYR A 261 -19.88 0.83 -16.89
C TYR A 261 -19.28 2.12 -16.33
N ALA A 262 -20.09 3.19 -16.36
CA ALA A 262 -19.76 4.47 -15.76
C ALA A 262 -19.98 4.38 -14.24
N TYR A 263 -18.92 4.60 -13.47
CA TYR A 263 -19.05 5.07 -12.09
C TYR A 263 -19.52 6.53 -12.15
N GLN A 264 -20.81 6.78 -11.97
CA GLN A 264 -21.33 8.13 -11.78
C GLN A 264 -21.01 8.57 -10.34
N PHE A 265 -20.04 9.48 -10.20
CA PHE A 265 -19.93 10.32 -9.00
C PHE A 265 -21.11 11.31 -9.03
N GLY A 266 -22.17 11.01 -8.27
CA GLY A 266 -23.29 11.92 -8.07
C GLY A 266 -22.81 13.20 -7.38
N ARG A 267 -22.87 14.33 -8.10
CA ARG A 267 -22.74 15.67 -7.51
C ARG A 267 -24.04 16.02 -6.82
N GLY A 268 -24.14 15.77 -5.52
CA GLY A 268 -25.21 16.31 -4.68
C GLY A 268 -25.07 17.83 -4.55
N ARG A 269 -26.10 18.55 -5.03
CA ARG A 269 -26.28 19.99 -4.81
C ARG A 269 -26.56 20.24 -3.33
N ARG A 270 -26.01 21.34 -2.79
CA ARG A 270 -26.42 21.91 -1.50
C ARG A 270 -27.83 22.47 -1.59
N GLY A 271 -28.65 22.21 -0.58
CA GLY A 271 -29.97 22.80 -0.41
C GLY A 271 -30.69 22.16 0.77
N SER A 272 -30.74 22.93 1.86
CA SER A 272 -31.65 22.89 3.02
C SER A 272 -32.90 21.98 2.93
N ASP A 273 -33.03 21.05 3.87
CA ASP A 273 -34.07 21.05 4.92
C ASP A 273 -34.08 19.69 5.65
N ALA A 274 -33.98 19.73 6.97
CA ALA A 274 -34.48 18.67 7.86
C ALA A 274 -35.97 18.95 8.12
N PRO A 275 -36.81 18.02 8.65
CA PRO A 275 -36.48 16.81 9.38
C PRO A 275 -37.35 15.56 9.02
N VAL A 276 -37.12 14.45 9.71
CA VAL A 276 -38.12 13.64 10.46
C VAL A 276 -37.68 12.17 10.53
N VAL A 277 -37.69 11.69 11.76
CA VAL A 277 -37.53 10.31 12.22
C VAL A 277 -38.83 9.54 11.95
N GLU A 278 -38.77 8.36 11.33
CA GLU A 278 -39.71 7.29 11.69
C GLU A 278 -39.20 5.90 11.30
N ALA A 279 -39.40 4.96 12.22
CA ALA A 279 -39.07 3.55 12.12
C ALA A 279 -40.26 2.77 11.55
N ALA A 280 -40.02 1.70 10.79
CA ALA A 280 -40.94 0.56 10.74
C ALA A 280 -40.28 -0.70 10.16
N LEU A 281 -40.67 -1.81 10.78
CA LEU A 281 -40.25 -3.20 10.64
C LEU A 281 -40.71 -3.86 9.31
N SER A 282 -40.00 -4.95 8.97
CA SER A 282 -40.50 -6.20 8.35
C SER A 282 -41.17 -6.14 6.96
N ARG A 283 -40.52 -6.75 5.96
CA ARG A 283 -40.81 -8.11 5.44
C ARG A 283 -39.71 -8.55 4.46
#